data_AF-A0A4Q3S540-F1
#
_entry.id   AF-A0A4Q3S540-F1
#
_cell.length_a   1.000
_cell.length_b   1.000
_cell.length_c   1.000
_cell.angle_alpha   90.00
_cell.angle_beta   90.00
_cell.angle_gamma   90.00
#
_symmetry.space_group_name_H-M   'P 1'
#
loop_
_entity.id
_entity.type
_entity.pdbx_description
1 polymer ?
#
loop_
_entity_poly.entity_id
_entity_poly.type
_entity_poly.pdbx_seq_one_letter_code
_entity_poly.pdbx_strand_id
1 'polypeptide(L)'
;MLATLQKNNENLIAITSDFKQVSKRLADGEGTIGALLQDDKLFKNLEATMANLQIAAKNSQRLTGGIAEFTAKLETPGTLADGLVNDTTIMTNLKQAVNQLNEATVNASAFTDNLKKTSNQLNGTDNTLGMLLNDEKVSEDFKNVIGNLNSSSEKLDENLEALKHNFLLRGYFRKKAKREAKEAKDVKETSAKAIN
;
A
#
# COMPACT_ATOMS: atom_id res chain seq x y z
N MET A 1 24.32 5.56 -25.57
CA MET A 1 25.19 5.55 -24.38
C MET A 1 25.11 6.85 -23.61
N LEU A 2 25.63 8.00 -24.09
CA LEU A 2 25.59 9.25 -23.29
C LEU A 2 24.17 9.73 -22.94
N ALA A 3 23.24 9.71 -23.90
CA ALA A 3 21.82 10.00 -23.63
C ALA A 3 21.16 9.00 -22.67
N THR A 4 21.63 7.75 -22.66
CA THR A 4 21.16 6.70 -21.74
C THR A 4 21.70 6.95 -20.33
N LEU A 5 22.95 7.38 -20.20
CA LEU A 5 23.57 7.74 -18.93
C LEU A 5 22.90 8.96 -18.32
N GLN A 6 22.58 9.98 -19.12
CA GLN A 6 21.85 11.15 -18.67
C GLN A 6 20.45 10.79 -18.16
N LYS A 7 19.69 9.99 -18.94
CA LYS A 7 18.37 9.51 -18.53
C LYS A 7 18.43 8.64 -17.26
N ASN A 8 19.45 7.78 -17.13
CA ASN A 8 19.63 6.99 -15.92
C ASN A 8 19.95 7.86 -14.71
N ASN A 9 20.72 8.93 -14.91
CA ASN A 9 21.04 9.90 -13.87
C ASN A 9 19.81 10.68 -13.40
N GLU A 10 19.01 11.19 -14.35
CA GLU A 10 17.71 11.84 -14.07
C GLU A 10 16.78 10.89 -13.29
N ASN A 11 16.71 9.62 -13.69
CA ASN A 11 15.92 8.61 -12.99
C ASN A 11 16.43 8.37 -11.55
N LEU A 12 17.74 8.34 -11.33
CA LEU A 12 18.31 8.16 -9.99
C LEU A 12 17.99 9.35 -9.07
N ILE A 13 18.06 10.58 -9.58
CA ILE A 13 17.67 11.79 -8.84
C ILE A 13 16.18 11.75 -8.50
N ALA A 14 15.32 11.34 -9.44
CA ALA A 14 13.89 11.21 -9.18
C ALA A 14 13.60 10.17 -8.09
N ILE A 15 14.19 8.96 -8.20
CA ILE A 15 13.98 7.87 -7.23
C ILE A 15 14.43 8.27 -5.82
N THR A 16 15.60 8.89 -5.69
CA THR A 16 16.14 9.32 -4.39
C THR A 16 15.29 10.43 -3.76
N SER A 17 14.76 11.35 -4.58
CA SER A 17 13.82 12.38 -4.14
C SER A 17 12.48 11.79 -3.69
N ASP A 18 11.90 10.90 -4.48
CA ASP A 18 10.63 10.23 -4.17
C ASP A 18 10.77 9.40 -2.88
N PHE A 19 11.87 8.66 -2.75
CA PHE A 19 12.15 7.87 -1.55
C PHE A 19 12.28 8.74 -0.30
N LYS A 20 12.97 9.89 -0.40
CA LYS A 20 13.07 10.86 0.71
C LYS A 20 11.69 11.38 1.11
N GLN A 21 10.82 11.66 0.15
CA GLN A 21 9.45 12.10 0.42
C GLN A 21 8.63 11.01 1.09
N VAL A 22 8.64 9.78 0.58
CA VAL A 22 7.92 8.64 1.17
C VAL A 22 8.41 8.36 2.60
N SER A 23 9.73 8.35 2.81
CA SER A 23 10.33 8.10 4.13
C SER A 23 9.96 9.17 5.14
N LYS A 24 9.93 10.45 4.71
CA LYS A 24 9.50 11.55 5.56
C LYS A 24 8.03 11.42 5.95
N ARG A 25 7.15 11.16 4.98
CA ARG A 25 5.71 10.98 5.23
C ARG A 25 5.44 9.81 6.17
N LEU A 26 6.20 8.73 6.04
CA LEU A 26 6.12 7.58 6.96
C LEU A 26 6.55 7.97 8.39
N ALA A 27 7.67 8.68 8.53
CA ALA A 27 8.17 9.16 9.82
C ALA A 27 7.25 10.20 10.49
N ASP A 28 6.59 11.03 9.69
CA ASP A 28 5.61 12.02 10.13
C ASP A 28 4.23 11.39 10.42
N GLY A 29 4.09 10.07 10.29
CA GLY A 29 2.87 9.34 10.61
C GLY A 29 1.76 9.47 9.56
N GLU A 30 2.07 9.93 8.35
CA GLU A 30 1.06 10.13 7.31
C GLU A 30 0.56 8.81 6.71
N GLY A 31 -0.75 8.75 6.46
CA GLY A 31 -1.43 7.58 5.91
C GLY A 31 -1.65 6.48 6.95
N THR A 32 -2.28 5.38 6.55
CA THR A 32 -2.69 4.32 7.47
C THR A 32 -1.50 3.57 8.08
N ILE A 33 -0.41 3.37 7.33
CA ILE A 33 0.81 2.70 7.82
C ILE A 33 1.61 3.62 8.74
N GLY A 34 1.77 4.91 8.37
CA GLY A 34 2.46 5.89 9.20
C GLY A 34 1.75 6.10 10.54
N ALA A 35 0.43 6.28 10.53
CA ALA A 35 -0.36 6.46 11.74
C ALA A 35 -0.26 5.23 12.66
N LEU A 36 -0.21 4.04 12.07
CA LEU A 36 -0.10 2.79 12.83
C LEU A 36 1.29 2.55 13.42
N LEU A 37 2.34 3.02 12.75
CA LEU A 37 3.71 2.99 13.31
C LEU A 37 3.89 3.95 14.48
N GLN A 38 3.08 5.00 14.54
CA GLN A 38 3.26 6.09 15.50
C GLN A 38 2.33 6.03 16.70
N ASP A 39 1.21 5.29 16.64
CA ASP A 39 0.19 5.29 17.70
C ASP A 39 -0.19 3.88 18.21
N ASP A 40 0.40 3.50 19.35
CA ASP A 40 0.04 2.30 20.12
C ASP A 40 -1.45 2.23 20.51
N LYS A 41 -2.16 3.36 20.59
CA LYS A 41 -3.59 3.40 20.97
C LYS A 41 -4.47 2.86 19.86
N LEU A 42 -4.12 3.07 18.59
CA LEU A 42 -4.88 2.52 17.47
C LEU A 42 -4.88 0.99 17.50
N PHE A 43 -3.72 0.38 17.80
CA PHE A 43 -3.61 -1.06 17.93
C PHE A 43 -4.47 -1.60 19.09
N LYS A 44 -4.40 -0.95 20.26
CA LYS A 44 -5.23 -1.32 21.43
C LYS A 44 -6.73 -1.17 21.17
N ASN A 45 -7.13 -0.11 20.48
CA ASN A 45 -8.53 0.11 20.12
C ASN A 45 -9.02 -0.93 19.11
N LEU A 46 -8.16 -1.36 18.18
CA LEU A 46 -8.47 -2.44 17.25
C LEU A 46 -8.64 -3.77 17.99
N GLU A 47 -7.71 -4.14 18.88
CA GLU A 47 -7.82 -5.35 19.71
C GLU A 47 -9.13 -5.35 20.54
N ALA A 48 -9.47 -4.22 21.16
CA ALA A 48 -10.72 -4.07 21.91
C ALA A 48 -11.97 -4.21 21.01
N THR A 49 -11.94 -3.65 19.81
CA THR A 49 -13.03 -3.77 18.83
C THR A 49 -13.20 -5.23 18.41
N MET A 50 -12.11 -5.96 18.21
CA MET A 50 -12.14 -7.39 17.85
C MET A 50 -12.71 -8.25 18.95
N ALA A 51 -12.32 -7.99 20.21
CA ALA A 51 -12.90 -8.67 21.36
C ALA A 51 -14.42 -8.48 21.42
N ASN A 52 -14.90 -7.25 21.17
CA ASN A 52 -16.34 -6.95 21.15
C ASN A 52 -17.09 -7.64 20.00
N LEU A 53 -16.51 -7.67 18.79
CA LEU A 53 -17.10 -8.40 17.65
C LEU A 53 -17.19 -9.90 17.94
N GLN A 54 -16.15 -10.49 18.54
CA GLN A 54 -16.16 -11.91 18.91
C GLN A 54 -17.24 -12.23 19.96
N ILE A 55 -17.47 -11.33 20.92
CA ILE A 55 -18.56 -11.45 21.89
C ILE A 55 -19.91 -11.35 21.20
N ALA A 56 -20.09 -10.38 20.31
CA ALA A 56 -21.34 -10.19 19.55
C ALA A 56 -21.66 -11.42 18.69
N ALA A 57 -20.67 -11.98 17.98
CA ALA A 57 -20.82 -13.20 17.18
C ALA A 57 -21.23 -14.40 18.05
N LYS A 58 -20.57 -14.60 19.20
CA LYS A 58 -20.95 -15.65 20.17
C LYS A 58 -22.38 -15.49 20.68
N ASN A 59 -22.79 -14.27 21.03
CA ASN A 59 -24.15 -13.99 21.50
C ASN A 59 -25.18 -14.24 20.39
N SER A 60 -24.88 -13.84 19.16
CA SER A 60 -25.74 -14.09 18.01
C SER A 60 -25.89 -15.58 17.73
N GLN A 61 -24.81 -16.36 17.82
CA GLN A 61 -24.87 -17.82 17.68
C GLN A 61 -25.74 -18.47 18.77
N ARG A 62 -25.61 -18.01 20.04
CA ARG A 62 -26.46 -18.48 21.15
C ARG A 62 -27.93 -18.13 20.93
N LEU A 63 -28.21 -16.91 20.48
CA LEU A 63 -29.56 -16.46 20.15
C LEU A 63 -30.17 -17.33 19.05
N THR A 64 -29.47 -17.54 17.95
CA THR A 64 -29.94 -18.40 16.84
C THR A 64 -30.19 -19.82 17.30
N GLY A 65 -29.33 -20.39 18.16
CA GLY A 65 -29.56 -21.69 18.77
C GLY A 65 -30.82 -21.73 19.63
N GLY A 66 -31.03 -20.71 20.47
CA GLY A 66 -32.22 -20.60 21.32
C GLY A 66 -33.52 -20.40 20.53
N ILE A 67 -33.49 -19.62 19.46
CA ILE A 67 -34.65 -19.47 18.57
C ILE A 67 -34.93 -20.78 17.83
N ALA A 68 -33.91 -21.48 17.33
CA ALA A 68 -34.10 -22.78 16.69
C ALA A 68 -34.74 -23.82 17.65
N GLU A 69 -34.28 -23.85 18.91
CA GLU A 69 -34.85 -24.72 19.94
C GLU A 69 -36.29 -24.32 20.31
N PHE A 70 -36.58 -23.02 20.40
CA PHE A 70 -37.92 -22.49 20.65
C PHE A 70 -38.88 -22.79 19.48
N THR A 71 -38.45 -22.58 18.24
CA THR A 71 -39.16 -22.94 17.00
C THR A 71 -39.50 -24.42 16.97
N ALA A 72 -38.55 -25.31 17.27
CA ALA A 72 -38.79 -26.75 17.32
C ALA A 72 -39.84 -27.15 18.39
N LYS A 73 -39.95 -26.40 19.49
CA LYS A 73 -41.00 -26.60 20.52
C LYS A 73 -42.38 -26.13 20.06
N LEU A 74 -42.46 -25.27 19.05
CA LEU A 74 -43.70 -24.74 18.51
C LEU A 74 -44.21 -25.51 17.29
N GLU A 75 -43.38 -26.36 16.66
CA GLU A 75 -43.78 -27.37 15.65
C GLU A 75 -44.69 -28.49 16.22
N THR A 76 -45.29 -28.29 17.39
CA THR A 76 -46.43 -29.09 17.84
C THR A 76 -47.65 -28.83 16.94
N PRO A 77 -48.13 -29.82 16.17
CA PRO A 77 -49.24 -29.64 15.25
C PRO A 77 -50.50 -29.14 15.98
N GLY A 78 -51.09 -28.04 15.50
CA GLY A 78 -52.38 -27.53 15.97
C GLY A 78 -52.37 -26.38 16.99
N THR A 79 -51.24 -25.68 17.19
CA THR A 79 -51.18 -24.50 18.09
C THR A 79 -51.14 -23.16 17.32
N LEU A 80 -51.56 -22.05 17.96
CA LEU A 80 -51.49 -20.68 17.39
C LEU A 80 -50.06 -20.25 17.00
N ALA A 81 -49.04 -20.92 17.53
CA ALA A 81 -47.64 -20.64 17.21
C ALA A 81 -47.19 -21.22 15.85
N ASP A 82 -47.94 -22.17 15.30
CA ASP A 82 -47.65 -22.86 14.02
C ASP A 82 -47.55 -21.89 12.82
N GLY A 83 -48.29 -20.77 12.88
CA GLY A 83 -48.26 -19.72 11.86
C GLY A 83 -47.17 -18.65 12.04
N LEU A 84 -46.61 -18.50 13.25
CA LEU A 84 -45.55 -17.51 13.55
C LEU A 84 -44.13 -18.11 13.35
N VAL A 85 -44.04 -19.44 13.40
CA VAL A 85 -42.80 -20.23 13.36
C VAL A 85 -42.40 -20.61 11.94
N ASN A 86 -43.39 -20.71 11.05
CA ASN A 86 -43.20 -21.03 9.64
C ASN A 86 -42.76 -19.84 8.76
N ASP A 87 -42.59 -18.64 9.32
CA ASP A 87 -41.95 -17.53 8.58
C ASP A 87 -40.43 -17.73 8.54
N THR A 88 -40.06 -18.70 7.71
CA THR A 88 -38.70 -19.21 7.43
C THR A 88 -37.71 -18.11 7.02
N THR A 89 -38.21 -16.96 6.57
CA THR A 89 -37.40 -15.83 6.11
C THR A 89 -36.58 -15.19 7.22
N ILE A 90 -37.18 -14.97 8.40
CA ILE A 90 -36.50 -14.31 9.54
C ILE A 90 -35.37 -15.19 10.06
N MET A 91 -35.63 -16.51 10.19
CA MET A 91 -34.62 -17.47 10.62
C MET A 91 -33.47 -17.61 9.61
N THR A 92 -33.79 -17.60 8.31
CA THR A 92 -32.78 -17.66 7.24
C THR A 92 -31.91 -16.41 7.25
N ASN A 93 -32.51 -15.23 7.37
CA ASN A 93 -31.79 -13.96 7.46
C ASN A 93 -30.92 -13.88 8.71
N LEU A 94 -31.40 -14.37 9.85
CA LEU A 94 -30.62 -14.41 11.09
C LEU A 94 -29.42 -15.34 10.98
N LYS A 95 -29.60 -16.56 10.43
CA LYS A 95 -28.49 -17.49 10.16
C LYS A 95 -27.46 -16.86 9.22
N GLN A 96 -27.91 -16.19 8.17
CA GLN A 96 -27.03 -15.50 7.23
C GLN A 96 -26.25 -14.36 7.91
N ALA A 97 -26.90 -13.55 8.74
CA ALA A 97 -26.26 -12.47 9.48
C ALA A 97 -25.19 -13.01 10.46
N VAL A 98 -25.48 -14.12 11.15
CA VAL A 98 -24.50 -14.79 12.04
C VAL A 98 -23.30 -15.29 11.25
N ASN A 99 -23.52 -15.91 10.08
CA ASN A 99 -22.44 -16.39 9.23
C ASN A 99 -21.56 -15.24 8.72
N GLN A 100 -22.17 -14.15 8.26
CA GLN A 100 -21.46 -12.94 7.83
C GLN A 100 -20.67 -12.30 8.98
N LEU A 101 -21.22 -12.26 10.19
CA LEU A 101 -20.52 -11.80 11.39
C LEU A 101 -19.32 -12.70 11.75
N ASN A 102 -19.48 -14.01 11.63
CA ASN A 102 -18.39 -14.97 11.87
C ASN A 102 -17.26 -14.77 10.85
N GLU A 103 -17.59 -14.66 9.56
CA GLU A 103 -16.60 -14.38 8.50
C GLU A 103 -15.89 -13.05 8.73
N ALA A 104 -16.63 -11.99 9.06
CA ALA A 104 -16.06 -10.69 9.38
C ALA A 104 -15.08 -10.77 10.57
N THR A 105 -15.43 -11.54 11.61
CA THR A 105 -14.57 -11.73 12.78
C THR A 105 -13.30 -12.51 12.44
N VAL A 106 -13.41 -13.57 11.64
CA VAL A 106 -12.24 -14.34 11.17
C VAL A 106 -11.31 -13.48 10.32
N ASN A 107 -11.86 -12.74 9.36
CA ASN A 107 -11.10 -11.85 8.50
C ASN A 107 -10.43 -10.74 9.29
N ALA A 108 -11.13 -10.16 10.27
CA ALA A 108 -10.59 -9.09 11.08
C ALA A 108 -9.53 -9.58 12.09
N SER A 109 -9.65 -10.81 12.60
CA SER A 109 -8.58 -11.47 13.36
C SER A 109 -7.34 -11.67 12.49
N ALA A 110 -7.50 -12.25 11.30
CA ALA A 110 -6.39 -12.45 10.37
C ALA A 110 -5.73 -11.13 9.95
N PHE A 111 -6.52 -10.08 9.74
CA PHE A 111 -6.01 -8.73 9.49
C PHE A 111 -5.20 -8.22 10.69
N THR A 112 -5.71 -8.33 11.91
CA THR A 112 -5.04 -7.89 13.13
C THR A 112 -3.73 -8.65 13.38
N ASP A 113 -3.73 -9.96 13.13
CA ASP A 113 -2.52 -10.80 13.25
C ASP A 113 -1.46 -10.40 12.22
N ASN A 114 -1.86 -10.18 10.97
CA ASN A 114 -0.95 -9.68 9.93
C ASN A 114 -0.41 -8.29 10.28
N LEU A 115 -1.27 -7.41 10.77
CA LEU A 115 -0.90 -6.07 11.21
C LEU A 115 0.12 -6.10 12.35
N LYS A 116 -0.09 -6.97 13.34
CA LYS A 116 0.84 -7.20 14.45
C LYS A 116 2.19 -7.72 13.94
N LYS A 117 2.18 -8.68 13.02
CA LYS A 117 3.39 -9.23 12.41
C LYS A 117 4.16 -8.15 11.64
N THR A 118 3.48 -7.38 10.80
CA THR A 118 4.09 -6.28 10.03
C THR A 118 4.62 -5.19 10.95
N SER A 119 3.87 -4.81 12.00
CA SER A 119 4.32 -3.84 12.99
C SER A 119 5.58 -4.32 13.71
N ASN A 120 5.63 -5.57 14.16
CA ASN A 120 6.81 -6.15 14.79
C ASN A 120 8.01 -6.18 13.84
N GLN A 121 7.80 -6.52 12.56
CA GLN A 121 8.86 -6.46 11.55
C GLN A 121 9.35 -5.03 11.32
N LEU A 122 8.47 -4.04 11.29
CA LEU A 122 8.86 -2.65 11.09
C LEU A 122 9.52 -2.02 12.33
N ASN A 123 9.20 -2.49 13.53
CA ASN A 123 9.75 -1.99 14.80
C ASN A 123 10.99 -2.78 15.27
N GLY A 124 11.23 -3.97 14.71
CA GLY A 124 12.39 -4.80 15.03
C GLY A 124 13.66 -4.31 14.35
N THR A 125 14.82 -4.67 14.88
CA THR A 125 16.13 -4.48 14.22
C THR A 125 16.67 -5.79 13.63
N ASP A 126 15.82 -6.81 13.49
CA ASP A 126 16.18 -8.14 13.01
C ASP A 126 16.10 -8.29 11.48
N ASN A 127 15.55 -7.28 10.81
CA ASN A 127 15.41 -7.23 9.36
C ASN A 127 15.84 -5.87 8.82
N THR A 128 16.13 -5.81 7.52
CA THR A 128 16.74 -4.63 6.88
C THR A 128 15.88 -3.38 6.94
N LEU A 129 14.56 -3.51 6.76
CA LEU A 129 13.64 -2.37 6.85
C LEU A 129 13.53 -1.85 8.28
N GLY A 130 13.38 -2.76 9.24
CA GLY A 130 13.32 -2.41 10.65
C GLY A 130 14.65 -1.83 11.18
N MET A 131 15.81 -2.34 10.74
CA MET A 131 17.12 -1.71 11.01
C MET A 131 17.17 -0.29 10.43
N LEU A 132 16.77 -0.08 9.18
CA LEU A 132 16.78 1.25 8.56
C LEU A 132 15.88 2.26 9.29
N LEU A 133 14.77 1.81 9.86
CA LEU A 133 13.79 2.67 10.55
C LEU A 133 14.17 2.93 12.02
N ASN A 134 14.76 1.96 12.72
CA ASN A 134 14.96 2.02 14.17
C ASN A 134 16.41 2.10 14.61
N ASP A 135 17.39 1.78 13.75
CA ASP A 135 18.82 1.91 14.07
C ASP A 135 19.36 3.25 13.56
N GLU A 136 19.62 4.16 14.50
CA GLU A 136 20.07 5.53 14.22
C GLU A 136 21.35 5.57 13.36
N LYS A 137 22.29 4.66 13.60
CA LYS A 137 23.55 4.61 12.87
C LYS A 137 23.34 4.16 11.43
N VAL A 138 22.52 3.13 11.23
CA VAL A 138 22.15 2.65 9.89
C VAL A 138 21.36 3.72 9.13
N SER A 139 20.45 4.43 9.79
CA SER A 139 19.74 5.57 9.19
C SER A 139 20.69 6.70 8.79
N GLU A 140 21.68 7.03 9.63
CA GLU A 140 22.67 8.07 9.35
C GLU A 140 23.58 7.69 8.16
N ASP A 141 24.12 6.46 8.17
CA ASP A 141 24.91 5.91 7.06
C ASP A 141 24.11 5.93 5.75
N PHE A 142 22.83 5.55 5.80
CA PHE A 142 21.96 5.57 4.63
C PHE A 142 21.69 6.99 4.12
N LYS A 143 21.44 7.97 5.01
CA LYS A 143 21.32 9.39 4.63
C LYS A 143 22.58 9.89 3.93
N ASN A 144 23.75 9.52 4.43
CA ASN A 144 25.04 9.88 3.84
C ASN A 144 25.20 9.27 2.44
N VAL A 145 24.82 8.00 2.25
CA VAL A 145 24.82 7.35 0.93
C VAL A 145 23.91 8.10 -0.04
N ILE A 146 22.67 8.43 0.34
CA ILE A 146 21.74 9.19 -0.51
C ILE A 146 22.29 10.58 -0.84
N GLY A 147 22.88 11.27 0.13
CA GLY A 147 23.53 12.57 -0.11
C GLY A 147 24.67 12.48 -1.12
N ASN A 148 25.53 11.47 -0.98
CA ASN A 148 26.64 11.22 -1.89
C ASN A 148 26.17 10.83 -3.28
N LEU A 149 25.12 10.00 -3.39
CA LEU A 149 24.51 9.63 -4.67
C LEU A 149 23.94 10.86 -5.38
N ASN A 150 23.18 11.70 -4.66
CA ASN A 150 22.62 12.93 -5.23
C ASN A 150 23.71 13.87 -5.75
N SER A 151 24.75 14.13 -4.94
CA SER A 151 25.87 14.97 -5.35
C SER A 151 26.66 14.36 -6.53
N SER A 152 26.86 13.04 -6.53
CA SER A 152 27.54 12.35 -7.62
C SER A 152 26.73 12.40 -8.92
N SER A 153 25.41 12.27 -8.81
CA SER A 153 24.48 12.39 -9.93
C SER A 153 24.46 13.81 -10.50
N GLU A 154 24.45 14.83 -9.66
CA GLU A 154 24.55 16.23 -10.09
C GLU A 154 25.86 16.50 -10.85
N LYS A 155 27.00 16.10 -10.28
CA LYS A 155 28.31 16.21 -10.94
C LYS A 155 28.39 15.41 -12.23
N LEU A 156 27.73 14.25 -12.29
CA LEU A 156 27.67 13.46 -13.52
C LEU A 156 26.89 14.23 -14.60
N ASP A 157 25.75 14.84 -14.26
CA ASP A 157 24.99 15.65 -15.22
C ASP A 157 25.81 16.83 -15.74
N GLU A 158 26.49 17.56 -14.85
CA GLU A 158 27.40 18.65 -15.21
C GLU A 158 28.50 18.17 -16.17
N ASN A 159 29.10 17.01 -15.90
CA ASN A 159 30.11 16.42 -16.77
C ASN A 159 29.52 16.02 -18.14
N LEU A 160 28.32 15.44 -18.15
CA LEU A 160 27.64 15.08 -19.40
C LEU A 160 27.29 16.32 -20.23
N GLU A 161 26.94 17.43 -19.59
CA GLU A 161 26.71 18.72 -20.23
C GLU A 161 28.02 19.30 -20.78
N ALA A 162 29.10 19.30 -19.98
CA ALA A 162 30.41 19.76 -20.43
C ALA A 162 30.92 18.97 -21.66
N LEU A 163 30.64 17.66 -21.72
CA LEU A 163 30.96 16.83 -22.88
C LEU A 163 30.24 17.27 -24.16
N LYS A 164 29.03 17.84 -24.06
CA LYS A 164 28.31 18.41 -25.23
C LYS A 164 29.07 19.59 -25.85
N HIS A 165 29.82 20.32 -25.02
CA HIS A 165 30.62 21.47 -25.45
C HIS A 165 32.07 21.13 -25.83
N ASN A 166 32.55 19.93 -25.54
CA ASN A 166 33.90 19.48 -25.90
C ASN A 166 34.11 19.42 -27.42
N PHE A 167 35.23 19.97 -27.90
CA PHE A 167 35.52 20.10 -29.33
C PHE A 167 35.53 18.76 -30.09
N LEU A 168 36.00 17.67 -29.46
CA LEU A 168 36.05 16.32 -30.04
C LEU A 168 34.66 15.76 -30.30
N LEU A 169 33.71 16.04 -29.40
CA LEU A 169 32.37 15.48 -29.44
C LEU A 169 31.34 16.43 -30.08
N ARG A 170 31.68 17.71 -30.24
CA ARG A 170 30.81 18.74 -30.84
C ARG A 170 30.29 18.34 -32.23
N GLY A 171 31.12 17.70 -33.05
CA GLY A 171 30.72 17.19 -34.37
C GLY A 171 29.68 16.08 -34.30
N TYR A 172 29.81 15.18 -33.32
CA TYR A 172 28.84 14.12 -33.05
C TYR A 172 27.49 14.69 -32.62
N PHE A 173 27.48 15.62 -31.65
CA PHE A 173 26.24 16.23 -31.15
C PHE A 173 25.51 17.07 -32.21
N ARG A 174 26.24 17.80 -33.06
CA ARG A 174 25.66 18.52 -34.21
C ARG A 174 24.97 17.56 -35.19
N LYS A 175 25.58 16.41 -35.49
CA LYS A 175 24.98 15.38 -36.35
C LYS A 175 23.75 14.75 -35.69
N LYS A 176 23.80 14.48 -34.37
CA LYS A 176 22.66 13.95 -33.62
C LYS A 176 21.46 14.90 -33.64
N ALA A 177 21.66 16.17 -33.30
CA ALA A 177 20.59 17.18 -33.29
C ALA A 177 19.95 17.35 -34.68
N LYS A 178 20.73 17.27 -35.76
CA LYS A 178 20.19 17.31 -37.14
C LYS A 178 19.32 16.10 -37.48
N ARG A 179 19.68 14.90 -37.02
CA ARG A 179 18.85 13.69 -37.21
C ARG A 179 17.54 13.79 -36.43
N GLU A 180 17.62 14.16 -35.15
CA GLU A 180 16.45 14.31 -34.27
C GLU A 180 15.48 15.39 -34.80
N ALA A 181 16.00 16.52 -35.29
CA ALA A 181 15.17 17.56 -35.89
C ALA A 181 14.50 17.12 -37.20
N LYS A 182 15.11 16.19 -37.95
CA LYS A 182 14.51 15.63 -39.17
C LYS A 182 13.44 14.60 -38.80
N GLU A 183 13.74 13.68 -37.91
CA GLU A 183 12.78 12.68 -37.39
C GLU A 183 11.56 13.36 -36.75
N ALA A 184 11.75 14.41 -35.95
CA ALA A 184 10.64 15.16 -35.36
C ALA A 184 9.77 15.89 -36.39
N LYS A 185 10.34 16.32 -37.53
CA LYS A 185 9.57 16.89 -38.65
C LYS A 185 8.79 15.81 -39.40
N ASP A 186 9.43 14.68 -39.70
CA ASP A 186 8.81 13.55 -40.37
C ASP A 186 7.65 12.98 -39.54
N VAL A 187 7.80 12.89 -38.21
CA VAL A 187 6.72 12.49 -37.28
C VAL A 187 5.57 13.50 -37.25
N LYS A 188 5.85 14.82 -37.29
CA LYS A 188 4.81 15.86 -37.34
C LYS A 188 4.06 15.87 -38.68
N GLU A 189 4.75 15.66 -39.80
CA GLU A 189 4.12 15.59 -41.12
C GLU A 189 3.28 14.31 -41.29
N THR A 190 3.72 13.18 -40.75
CA THR A 190 2.95 11.92 -40.77
C THR A 190 1.74 11.98 -39.85
N SER A 191 1.85 12.58 -38.66
CA SER A 191 0.69 12.78 -37.77
C SER A 191 -0.30 13.83 -38.30
N ALA A 192 0.16 14.89 -38.97
CA ALA A 192 -0.73 15.85 -39.64
C ALA A 192 -1.47 15.24 -40.86
N LYS A 193 -0.84 14.30 -41.57
CA LYS A 193 -1.48 13.54 -42.67
C LYS A 193 -2.45 12.45 -42.20
N ALA A 194 -2.38 12.00 -40.95
CA ALA A 194 -3.26 10.98 -40.39
C ALA A 194 -4.57 11.54 -39.79
N ILE A 195 -4.69 12.87 -39.69
CA ILE A 195 -5.85 13.59 -39.11
C ILE A 195 -6.73 14.22 -40.22
N ASN A 196 -6.28 14.22 -41.47
CA ASN A 196 -7.05 14.59 -42.68
C ASN A 196 -7.43 13.35 -43.48
#